data_AF-A0A2M9P0F8-F1
#
_entry.id   AF-A0A2M9P0F8-F1
#
_cell.length_a   1.000
_cell.length_b   1.000
_cell.length_c   1.000
_cell.angle_alpha   90.00
_cell.angle_beta   90.00
_cell.angle_gamma   90.00
#
_symmetry.space_group_name_H-M   'P 1'
#
loop_
_entity.id
_entity.type
_entity.pdbx_description
1 polymer ?
#
loop_
_entity_poly.entity_id
_entity_poly.type
_entity_poly.pdbx_seq_one_letter_code
_entity_poly.pdbx_strand_id
1 'polypeptide(L)'
;MDDLEKKSLKSGDTPQAAEDVINKPNHYHKNGIDVIGFCEAQFSKDELRGFYRINVLKYVTRYQDKNGIEDLEKAEFYLQKLIELEKDLMMGVVCWELNLGQESKKY
;
A
#
# COMPACT_ATOMS: atom_id res chain seq x y z
N MET A 1 -49.74 -46.44 -26.83
CA MET A 1 -50.92 -46.85 -26.04
C MET A 1 -50.55 -47.08 -24.57
N ASP A 2 -50.29 -46.12 -23.69
CA ASP A 2 -49.89 -44.68 -23.80
C ASP A 2 -49.43 -44.22 -22.39
N ASP A 3 -48.40 -43.39 -22.19
CA ASP A 3 -47.29 -43.06 -23.11
C ASP A 3 -46.05 -42.51 -22.34
N LEU A 4 -44.97 -42.25 -23.09
CA LEU A 4 -43.85 -41.31 -22.86
C LEU A 4 -44.04 -40.23 -21.75
N GLU A 5 -43.18 -40.24 -20.72
CA GLU A 5 -42.05 -39.29 -20.66
C GLU A 5 -40.96 -39.71 -19.64
N LYS A 6 -39.71 -39.84 -20.11
CA LYS A 6 -38.50 -39.81 -19.27
C LYS A 6 -37.92 -38.39 -19.32
N LYS A 7 -37.80 -37.72 -18.17
CA LYS A 7 -36.86 -36.59 -17.93
C LYS A 7 -36.36 -36.74 -16.49
N SER A 8 -35.10 -37.11 -16.24
CA SER A 8 -33.82 -36.49 -16.65
C SER A 8 -33.57 -35.14 -15.99
N LEU A 9 -32.32 -34.96 -15.53
CA LEU A 9 -31.88 -33.96 -14.57
C LEU A 9 -32.12 -32.51 -15.02
N LYS A 10 -32.42 -31.62 -14.07
CA LYS A 10 -31.75 -30.31 -13.98
C LYS A 10 -31.56 -29.85 -12.53
N SER A 11 -30.31 -29.56 -12.19
CA SER A 11 -29.91 -28.65 -11.13
C SER A 11 -30.31 -27.21 -11.46
N GLY A 12 -30.70 -26.40 -10.48
CA GLY A 12 -30.97 -24.98 -10.67
C GLY A 12 -31.28 -24.20 -9.38
N ASP A 13 -30.43 -23.21 -9.12
CA ASP A 13 -30.74 -21.89 -8.53
C ASP A 13 -30.97 -21.75 -7.01
N THR A 14 -29.82 -21.60 -6.34
CA THR A 14 -29.62 -20.97 -5.02
C THR A 14 -30.12 -19.51 -4.94
N PRO A 15 -30.67 -19.07 -3.80
CA PRO A 15 -30.61 -17.67 -3.39
C PRO A 15 -29.18 -17.32 -2.95
N GLN A 16 -28.50 -16.49 -3.74
CA GLN A 16 -27.16 -15.96 -3.46
C GLN A 16 -27.14 -15.19 -2.13
N ALA A 17 -26.54 -15.76 -1.09
CA ALA A 17 -26.33 -15.06 0.19
C ALA A 17 -24.99 -14.30 0.17
N ALA A 18 -25.10 -12.98 -0.05
CA ALA A 18 -24.09 -11.93 0.16
C ALA A 18 -22.61 -12.36 0.15
N GLU A 19 -21.91 -12.05 -0.96
CA GLU A 19 -20.45 -12.01 -0.95
C GLU A 19 -19.97 -10.94 0.04
N ASP A 20 -19.19 -11.36 1.03
CA ASP A 20 -18.68 -10.49 2.09
C ASP A 20 -17.46 -9.68 1.59
N VAL A 21 -17.73 -8.73 0.67
CA VAL A 21 -16.74 -7.93 -0.06
C VAL A 21 -15.74 -7.22 0.87
N ILE A 22 -16.15 -6.95 2.11
CA ILE A 22 -15.36 -6.28 3.14
C ILE A 22 -14.17 -7.14 3.60
N ASN A 23 -14.33 -8.47 3.69
CA ASN A 23 -13.32 -9.36 4.27
C ASN A 23 -12.36 -9.98 3.23
N LYS A 24 -12.72 -9.98 1.93
CA LYS A 24 -11.85 -10.47 0.84
C LYS A 24 -12.01 -9.67 -0.46
N PRO A 25 -11.38 -8.48 -0.59
CA PRO A 25 -11.24 -7.81 -1.88
C PRO A 25 -10.34 -8.63 -2.83
N ASN A 26 -10.95 -9.43 -3.68
CA ASN A 26 -10.30 -10.39 -4.59
C ASN A 26 -9.63 -9.77 -5.84
N HIS A 27 -9.27 -8.47 -5.80
CA HIS A 27 -9.02 -7.69 -7.02
C HIS A 27 -7.86 -6.66 -6.99
N TYR A 28 -6.86 -6.84 -6.13
CA TYR A 28 -5.61 -6.06 -6.22
C TYR A 28 -4.72 -6.43 -7.44
N HIS A 29 -5.18 -7.34 -8.31
CA HIS A 29 -4.46 -7.83 -9.48
C HIS A 29 -4.90 -7.11 -10.77
N LYS A 30 -4.14 -6.08 -11.18
CA LYS A 30 -3.46 -6.05 -12.51
C LYS A 30 -2.66 -4.78 -12.75
N ASN A 31 -3.26 -3.60 -12.58
CA ASN A 31 -2.64 -2.29 -12.83
C ASN A 31 -2.78 -1.43 -11.56
N GLY A 32 -2.23 -1.91 -10.44
CA GLY A 32 -2.51 -1.36 -9.12
C GLY A 32 -2.36 0.16 -9.10
N ILE A 33 -3.39 0.86 -8.58
CA ILE A 33 -3.25 2.26 -8.17
C ILE A 33 -1.98 2.32 -7.33
N ASP A 34 -1.03 3.16 -7.73
CA ASP A 34 0.17 3.38 -6.93
C ASP A 34 -0.24 4.12 -5.66
N VAL A 35 -0.65 3.36 -4.65
CA VAL A 35 -1.08 3.89 -3.35
C VAL A 35 0.07 4.67 -2.69
N ILE A 36 1.31 4.27 -2.95
CA ILE A 36 2.51 4.99 -2.48
C ILE A 36 2.56 6.34 -3.19
N GLY A 37 2.55 6.37 -4.53
CA GLY A 37 2.54 7.62 -5.31
C GLY A 37 1.34 8.54 -5.02
N PHE A 38 0.15 7.98 -4.75
CA PHE A 38 -1.02 8.75 -4.32
C PHE A 38 -0.80 9.36 -2.92
N CYS A 39 -0.31 8.58 -1.96
CA CYS A 39 0.05 9.11 -0.65
C CYS A 39 1.15 10.17 -0.76
N GLU A 40 2.22 9.93 -1.52
CA GLU A 40 3.33 10.88 -1.76
C GLU A 40 2.84 12.22 -2.35
N ALA A 41 1.78 12.20 -3.17
CA ALA A 41 1.19 13.38 -3.77
C ALA A 41 0.14 14.11 -2.91
N GLN A 42 -0.43 13.47 -1.88
CA GLN A 42 -1.58 14.00 -1.12
C GLN A 42 -1.32 14.21 0.37
N PHE A 43 -0.39 13.45 0.95
CA PHE A 43 -0.11 13.48 2.39
C PHE A 43 0.95 14.52 2.74
N SER A 44 0.83 15.12 3.92
CA SER A 44 1.90 15.90 4.52
C SER A 44 3.13 15.03 4.82
N LYS A 45 4.28 15.67 5.05
CA LYS A 45 5.54 14.98 5.36
C LYS A 45 5.44 14.15 6.65
N ASP A 46 4.65 14.57 7.63
CA ASP A 46 4.43 13.82 8.87
C ASP A 46 3.47 12.63 8.70
N GLU A 47 2.46 12.76 7.85
CA GLU A 47 1.59 11.63 7.47
C GLU A 47 2.37 10.58 6.67
N LEU A 48 3.27 10.99 5.76
CA LEU A 48 4.18 10.08 5.05
C LEU A 48 5.15 9.35 5.98
N ARG A 49 5.74 10.06 6.97
CA ARG A 49 6.52 9.41 8.04
C ARG A 49 5.72 8.33 8.75
N GLY A 50 4.48 8.64 9.13
CA GLY A 50 3.56 7.68 9.76
C GLY A 50 3.28 6.47 8.87
N PHE A 51 2.94 6.71 7.60
CA PHE A 51 2.62 5.70 6.59
C PHE A 51 3.79 4.73 6.33
N TYR A 52 5.01 5.24 6.17
CA TYR A 52 6.19 4.37 5.99
C TYR A 52 6.51 3.59 7.26
N ARG A 53 6.55 4.27 8.43
CA ARG A 53 6.84 3.62 9.72
C ARG A 53 5.89 2.46 10.04
N ILE A 54 4.59 2.64 9.84
CA ILE A 54 3.62 1.56 10.12
C ILE A 54 3.74 0.40 9.14
N ASN A 55 4.08 0.65 7.87
CA ASN A 55 4.32 -0.42 6.91
C ASN A 55 5.61 -1.21 7.23
N VAL A 56 6.72 -0.55 7.58
CA VAL A 56 7.93 -1.25 8.06
C VAL A 56 7.59 -2.16 9.24
N LEU A 57 6.93 -1.63 10.27
CA LEU A 57 6.55 -2.42 11.46
C LEU A 57 5.60 -3.59 11.10
N LYS A 58 4.61 -3.35 10.25
CA LYS A 58 3.65 -4.36 9.78
C LYS A 58 4.32 -5.54 9.09
N TYR A 59 5.35 -5.30 8.28
CA TYR A 59 6.04 -6.40 7.59
C TYR A 59 7.10 -7.07 8.48
N VAL A 60 7.85 -6.30 9.28
CA VAL A 60 8.83 -6.84 10.26
C VAL A 60 8.17 -7.65 11.38
N THR A 61 6.90 -7.40 11.73
CA THR A 61 6.17 -8.23 12.70
C THR A 61 5.52 -9.47 12.09
N ARG A 62 5.30 -9.49 10.77
CA ARG A 62 4.50 -10.50 10.07
C ARG A 62 5.32 -11.56 9.32
N TYR A 63 6.60 -11.30 9.08
CA TYR A 63 7.43 -12.15 8.21
C TYR A 63 7.50 -13.62 8.65
N GLN A 64 7.60 -13.89 9.96
CA GLN A 64 7.67 -15.26 10.49
C GLN A 64 6.37 -16.05 10.26
N ASP A 65 5.22 -15.36 10.30
CA ASP A 65 3.89 -16.00 10.32
C ASP A 65 3.18 -16.02 8.95
N LYS A 66 3.71 -15.33 7.92
CA LYS A 66 3.07 -15.28 6.58
C LYS A 66 4.02 -15.48 5.40
N ASN A 67 4.75 -14.44 5.01
CA ASN A 67 5.40 -14.36 3.70
C ASN A 67 6.93 -14.51 3.75
N GLY A 68 7.51 -14.71 4.94
CA GLY A 68 8.96 -14.87 5.09
C GLY A 68 9.75 -13.68 4.53
N ILE A 69 10.77 -13.99 3.72
CA ILE A 69 11.70 -13.01 3.16
C ILE A 69 10.98 -11.93 2.34
N GLU A 70 9.90 -12.25 1.61
CA GLU A 70 9.18 -11.25 0.80
C GLU A 70 8.63 -10.09 1.65
N ASP A 71 8.33 -10.31 2.93
CA ASP A 71 7.89 -9.24 3.83
C ASP A 71 9.08 -8.43 4.34
N LEU A 72 10.25 -9.05 4.53
CA LEU A 72 11.47 -8.32 4.86
C LEU A 72 11.91 -7.41 3.69
N GLU A 73 11.80 -7.87 2.44
CA GLU A 73 12.05 -7.06 1.24
C GLU A 73 11.07 -5.87 1.13
N LYS A 74 9.78 -6.09 1.45
CA LYS A 74 8.80 -4.99 1.55
C LYS A 74 9.18 -4.02 2.68
N ALA A 75 9.59 -4.53 3.84
CA ALA A 75 10.04 -3.68 4.96
C ALA A 75 11.26 -2.83 4.57
N GLU A 76 12.23 -3.40 3.87
CA GLU A 76 13.38 -2.67 3.34
C GLU A 76 12.94 -1.56 2.37
N PHE A 77 12.07 -1.85 1.40
CA PHE A 77 11.53 -0.85 0.48
C PHE A 77 10.89 0.34 1.22
N TYR A 78 10.02 0.06 2.20
CA TYR A 78 9.38 1.13 3.00
C TYR A 78 10.38 1.88 3.90
N LEU A 79 11.44 1.22 4.36
CA LEU A 79 12.51 1.87 5.13
C LEU A 79 13.37 2.79 4.25
N GLN A 80 13.72 2.38 3.03
CA GLN A 80 14.44 3.24 2.08
C GLN A 80 13.62 4.48 1.73
N LYS A 81 12.31 4.33 1.50
CA LYS A 81 11.40 5.47 1.28
C LYS A 81 11.34 6.46 2.45
N LEU A 82 11.41 5.97 3.69
CA LEU A 82 11.52 6.83 4.87
C LEU A 82 12.90 7.51 4.95
N ILE A 83 13.98 6.83 4.60
CA ILE A 83 15.33 7.41 4.56
C ILE A 83 15.44 8.51 3.48
N GLU A 84 14.84 8.32 2.30
CA GLU A 84 14.70 9.33 1.25
C GLU A 84 13.95 10.56 1.78
N LEU A 85 12.80 10.35 2.42
CA LEU A 85 11.97 11.42 2.99
C LEU A 85 12.73 12.29 4.01
N GLU A 86 13.47 11.68 4.94
CA GLU A 86 14.25 12.44 5.93
C GLU A 86 15.47 13.14 5.32
N LYS A 87 16.11 12.55 4.29
CA LYS A 87 17.20 13.20 3.55
C LYS A 87 16.72 14.43 2.80
N ASP A 88 15.57 14.38 2.15
CA ASP A 88 14.99 15.53 1.45
C ASP A 88 14.70 16.68 2.42
N LEU A 89 14.16 16.37 3.60
CA LEU A 89 13.90 17.35 4.66
C LEU A 89 15.20 17.97 5.19
N MET A 90 16.22 17.15 5.43
CA MET A 90 17.56 17.60 5.85
C MET A 90 18.20 18.53 4.81
N MET A 91 18.17 18.14 3.53
CA MET A 91 18.72 18.94 2.44
C MET A 91 17.98 20.27 2.24
N GLY A 92 16.66 20.29 2.45
CA GLY A 92 15.86 21.51 2.41
C GLY A 92 16.28 22.54 3.45
N VAL A 93 16.56 22.10 4.69
CA VAL A 93 17.05 22.96 5.78
C VAL A 93 18.46 23.48 5.48
N VAL A 94 19.39 22.59 5.14
CA VAL A 94 20.79 22.96 4.86
C VAL A 94 20.90 23.95 3.69
N CYS A 95 20.10 23.78 2.64
CA CYS A 95 20.09 24.70 1.50
C CYS A 95 19.59 26.11 1.88
N TRP A 96 18.61 26.20 2.80
CA TRP A 96 18.13 27.48 3.35
C TRP A 96 19.18 28.17 4.22
N GLU A 97 19.82 27.45 5.13
CA GLU A 97 20.86 27.99 6.01
C GLU A 97 22.07 28.53 5.23
N LEU A 98 22.50 27.82 4.19
CA LEU A 98 23.59 28.26 3.31
C LEU A 98 23.25 29.53 2.51
N ASN A 99 21.98 29.73 2.14
CA ASN A 99 21.55 30.90 1.38
C ASN A 99 21.46 32.16 2.26
N LEU A 100 20.96 32.04 3.49
CA LEU A 100 20.96 33.12 4.50
C LEU A 100 22.39 33.63 4.81
N GLY A 101 23.39 32.76 4.74
CA GLY A 101 24.80 33.11 4.91
C GLY A 101 25.41 34.00 3.81
N GLN A 102 24.73 34.14 2.66
CA GLN A 102 25.18 34.99 1.54
C GLN A 102 24.55 36.39 1.59
N GLU A 103 23.25 36.49 1.93
CA GLU A 103 22.54 37.79 1.93
C GLU A 103 23.04 38.75 3.02
N SER A 104 23.52 38.22 4.15
CA SER A 104 24.10 39.01 5.26
C SER A 104 25.44 39.69 4.94
N LYS A 105 26.08 39.37 3.81
CA LYS A 105 27.36 39.99 3.36
C LYS A 105 27.18 41.06 2.28
N LYS A 106 25.93 41.50 2.04
CA LYS A 106 25.59 42.48 0.99
C LYS A 106 25.24 43.88 1.52
N TYR A 107 25.52 44.12 2.80
CA TYR A 107 25.37 45.41 3.51
C TYR A 107 26.64 45.74 4.28
#